data_AF-A0A350XK68-F1
#
_entry.id   AF-A0A350XK68-F1
#
_cell.length_a   1.000
_cell.length_b   1.000
_cell.length_c   1.000
_cell.angle_alpha   90.00
_cell.angle_beta   90.00
_cell.angle_gamma   90.00
#
_symmetry.space_group_name_H-M   'P 1'
#
loop_
_entity.id
_entity.type
_entity.pdbx_description
1 polymer ?
#
loop_
_entity_poly.entity_id
_entity_poly.type
_entity_poly.pdbx_seq_one_letter_code
_entity_poly.pdbx_strand_id
1 'polypeptide(L)'
;MKLRSHVRSKMSSSTPVSVGNVGAWERLCDRTTPPAPKFAPSTWVKVLHPPTAYSFDEAWLLCEYSENQWLAWIPDYGEILLSTDEFCQIS
;
A
#
# COMPACT_ATOMS: atom_id res chain seq x y z
N MET A 1 -7.39 -40.28 22.48
CA MET A 1 -6.44 -40.02 21.37
C MET A 1 -5.70 -38.73 21.69
N LYS A 2 -4.41 -38.78 22.05
CA LYS A 2 -3.59 -37.61 22.41
C LYS A 2 -2.43 -37.54 21.42
N LEU A 3 -2.48 -36.60 20.46
CA LEU A 3 -1.34 -36.32 19.59
C LEU A 3 -0.28 -35.57 20.39
N ARG A 4 0.89 -36.20 20.56
CA ARG A 4 2.10 -35.53 21.06
C ARG A 4 2.85 -34.94 19.88
N SER A 5 2.78 -33.62 19.70
CA SER A 5 3.68 -32.89 18.81
C SER A 5 5.02 -32.69 19.52
N HIS A 6 6.05 -33.39 19.04
CA HIS A 6 7.42 -33.19 19.49
C HIS A 6 8.00 -32.00 18.72
N VAL A 7 7.99 -30.80 19.32
CA VAL A 7 8.77 -29.67 18.80
C VAL A 7 10.24 -30.04 19.00
N ARG A 8 10.92 -30.35 17.90
CA ARG A 8 12.35 -30.65 17.92
C ARG A 8 13.10 -29.35 18.11
N SER A 9 13.48 -29.06 19.35
CA SER A 9 14.53 -28.10 19.65
C SER A 9 15.80 -28.50 18.90
N LYS A 10 16.25 -27.65 17.99
CA LYS A 10 17.64 -27.62 17.53
C LYS A 10 18.10 -26.16 17.53
N MET A 11 18.60 -25.73 18.68
CA MET A 11 19.67 -24.75 18.70
C MET A 11 20.85 -25.40 17.99
N SER A 12 21.17 -24.93 16.79
CA SER A 12 22.47 -25.16 16.17
C SER A 12 23.21 -23.83 16.21
N SER A 13 24.24 -23.82 17.03
CA SER A 13 25.32 -22.85 17.07
C SER A 13 25.88 -22.62 15.67
N SER A 14 25.68 -21.43 15.14
CA SER A 14 26.36 -20.94 13.95
C SER A 14 27.14 -19.69 14.39
N THR A 15 28.46 -19.83 14.38
CA THR A 15 29.52 -18.80 14.33
C THR A 15 29.08 -17.32 14.33
N PRO A 16 29.72 -16.43 15.10
CA PRO A 16 29.59 -15.00 14.89
C PRO A 16 30.24 -14.66 13.55
N VAL A 17 29.47 -14.71 12.46
CA VAL A 17 29.85 -14.03 11.24
C VAL A 17 29.86 -12.55 11.62
N SER A 18 30.98 -11.88 11.41
CA SER A 18 31.07 -10.44 11.57
C SER A 18 30.19 -9.82 10.48
N VAL A 19 28.89 -9.70 10.77
CA VAL A 19 27.92 -9.06 9.90
C VAL A 19 28.37 -7.61 9.77
N GLY A 20 28.87 -7.26 8.61
CA GLY A 20 29.15 -5.89 8.24
C GLY A 20 27.92 -5.04 8.51
N ASN A 21 28.12 -4.05 9.38
CA ASN A 21 27.29 -2.89 9.68
C ASN A 21 25.78 -3.09 9.57
N VAL A 22 25.11 -3.21 10.73
CA VAL A 22 23.65 -3.30 10.95
C VAL A 22 22.87 -2.01 10.61
N GLY A 23 23.50 -0.96 10.03
CA GLY A 23 22.81 0.22 9.45
C GLY A 23 22.82 0.52 7.91
N ALA A 24 23.29 -0.35 7.02
CA ALA A 24 23.19 -0.24 5.54
C ALA A 24 21.75 -0.08 4.96
N TRP A 25 20.74 -0.81 5.43
CA TRP A 25 19.31 -0.71 5.06
C TRP A 25 18.78 0.71 5.23
N GLU A 26 19.15 1.39 6.31
CA GLU A 26 18.66 2.74 6.64
C GLU A 26 19.11 3.78 5.60
N ARG A 27 20.28 3.56 5.00
CA ARG A 27 20.85 4.45 3.96
C ARG A 27 20.25 4.24 2.57
N LEU A 28 19.51 3.15 2.36
CA LEU A 28 18.78 2.91 1.12
C LEU A 28 17.50 3.75 1.06
N CYS A 29 16.90 4.04 2.22
CA CYS A 29 15.72 4.88 2.34
C CYS A 29 15.97 6.32 1.86
N ASP A 30 17.18 6.85 2.09
CA ASP A 30 17.52 8.26 1.79
C ASP A 30 17.78 8.56 0.30
N ARG A 31 18.15 7.54 -0.50
CA ARG A 31 18.74 7.80 -1.83
C ARG A 31 17.71 7.76 -2.97
N THR A 32 16.47 7.40 -2.69
CA THR A 32 15.44 7.22 -3.74
C THR A 32 14.04 7.36 -3.16
N THR A 33 13.80 8.35 -2.30
CA THR A 33 12.42 8.68 -1.89
C THR A 33 11.75 9.39 -3.06
N PRO A 34 10.83 8.75 -3.82
CA PRO A 34 10.00 9.49 -4.76
C PRO A 34 9.25 10.58 -3.99
N PRO A 35 8.95 11.72 -4.65
CA PRO A 35 8.17 12.79 -4.01
C PRO A 35 6.94 12.19 -3.35
N ALA A 36 6.62 12.66 -2.15
CA ALA A 36 5.45 12.16 -1.43
C ALA A 36 4.21 12.30 -2.33
N PRO A 37 3.36 11.25 -2.41
CA PRO A 37 2.15 11.32 -3.20
C PRO A 37 1.29 12.51 -2.77
N LYS A 38 0.67 13.17 -3.75
CA LYS A 38 -0.23 14.32 -3.50
C LYS A 38 -1.41 13.96 -2.60
N PHE A 39 -1.82 12.70 -2.62
CA PHE A 39 -2.94 12.17 -1.87
C PHE A 39 -2.48 11.05 -0.93
N ALA A 40 -3.19 10.85 0.17
CA ALA A 40 -2.94 9.73 1.06
C ALA A 40 -3.67 8.47 0.54
N PRO A 41 -3.01 7.31 0.47
CA PRO A 41 -3.71 6.06 0.25
C PRO A 41 -4.68 5.79 1.40
N SER A 42 -5.64 4.89 1.19
CA SER A 42 -6.66 4.52 2.18
C SER A 42 -7.55 5.69 2.64
N THR A 43 -7.88 6.59 1.72
CA THR A 43 -8.71 7.77 1.98
C THR A 43 -9.91 7.79 1.03
N TRP A 44 -11.09 8.15 1.54
CA TRP A 44 -12.26 8.41 0.72
C TRP A 44 -12.11 9.74 -0.03
N VAL A 45 -12.38 9.72 -1.33
CA VAL A 45 -12.40 10.89 -2.21
C VAL A 45 -13.73 10.95 -2.95
N LYS A 46 -14.15 12.16 -3.32
CA LYS A 46 -15.36 12.37 -4.10
C LYS A 46 -15.01 12.39 -5.59
N VAL A 47 -15.57 11.48 -6.36
CA VAL A 47 -15.42 11.39 -7.82
C VAL A 47 -16.35 12.41 -8.47
N LEU A 48 -15.79 13.26 -9.33
CA LEU A 48 -16.55 14.33 -9.99
C LEU A 48 -17.48 13.77 -11.08
N HIS A 49 -17.03 12.76 -11.80
CA HIS A 49 -17.78 12.11 -12.88
C HIS A 49 -17.82 10.60 -12.66
N PRO A 50 -18.86 10.08 -11.98
CA PRO A 50 -18.99 8.64 -11.78
C PRO A 50 -19.13 7.92 -13.14
N PRO A 51 -18.53 6.72 -13.29
CA PRO A 51 -18.50 6.01 -14.57
C PRO A 51 -19.89 5.51 -15.00
N THR A 52 -20.81 5.31 -14.07
CA THR A 52 -22.20 4.92 -14.37
C THR A 52 -23.18 5.70 -13.50
N ALA A 53 -24.42 5.84 -13.96
CA ALA A 53 -25.48 6.53 -13.22
C ALA A 53 -25.90 5.83 -11.91
N TYR A 54 -25.44 4.61 -11.67
CA TYR A 54 -25.73 3.81 -10.47
C TYR A 54 -24.53 3.70 -9.53
N SER A 55 -23.36 4.22 -9.93
CA SER A 55 -22.17 4.22 -9.07
C SER A 55 -22.27 5.32 -8.03
N PHE A 56 -21.65 5.09 -6.87
CA PHE A 56 -21.46 6.14 -5.89
C PHE A 56 -20.48 7.20 -6.42
N ASP A 57 -20.68 8.45 -5.99
CA ASP A 57 -19.74 9.55 -6.23
C ASP A 57 -18.57 9.56 -5.25
N GLU A 58 -18.37 8.48 -4.49
CA GLU A 58 -17.27 8.32 -3.54
C GLU A 58 -16.41 7.11 -3.93
N ALA A 59 -15.10 7.29 -3.90
CA ALA A 59 -14.12 6.25 -4.15
C ALA A 59 -13.11 6.16 -3.01
N TRP A 60 -12.67 4.95 -2.69
CA TRP A 60 -11.59 4.69 -1.76
C TRP A 60 -10.25 4.62 -2.51
N LEU A 61 -9.32 5.54 -2.24
CA LEU A 61 -7.99 5.51 -2.85
C LEU A 61 -7.18 4.33 -2.32
N LEU A 62 -6.67 3.49 -3.22
CA LEU A 62 -5.86 2.32 -2.88
C LEU A 62 -4.37 2.67 -2.93
N CYS A 63 -3.88 3.07 -4.09
CA CYS A 63 -2.50 3.45 -4.30
C CYS A 63 -2.32 4.39 -5.50
N GLU A 64 -1.22 5.13 -5.48
CA GLU A 64 -0.75 5.88 -6.64
C GLU A 64 -0.28 4.89 -7.71
N TYR A 65 -0.89 4.97 -8.89
CA TYR A 65 -0.47 4.18 -10.05
C TYR A 65 0.58 4.96 -10.88
N SER A 66 0.39 6.27 -11.01
CA SER A 66 1.35 7.21 -11.61
C SER A 66 1.17 8.62 -11.05
N GLU A 67 2.04 9.55 -11.42
CA GLU A 67 2.10 10.94 -10.91
C GLU A 67 0.77 11.72 -10.96
N ASN A 68 -0.15 11.29 -11.83
CA ASN A 68 -1.48 11.85 -12.01
C ASN A 68 -2.60 10.79 -12.05
N GLN A 69 -2.32 9.52 -11.75
CA GLN A 69 -3.34 8.47 -11.73
C GLN A 69 -3.29 7.66 -10.46
N TRP A 70 -4.48 7.38 -9.96
CA TRP A 70 -4.70 6.66 -8.73
C TRP A 70 -5.61 5.49 -8.98
N LEU A 71 -5.22 4.34 -8.44
CA LEU A 71 -6.12 3.21 -8.35
C LEU A 71 -7.07 3.46 -7.19
N ALA A 72 -8.37 3.40 -7.47
CA ALA A 72 -9.42 3.64 -6.51
C ALA A 72 -10.50 2.56 -6.61
N TRP A 73 -11.30 2.43 -5.57
CA TRP A 73 -12.43 1.50 -5.53
C TRP A 73 -13.73 2.25 -5.25
N ILE A 74 -14.72 2.10 -6.13
CA ILE A 74 -16.04 2.71 -5.99
C ILE A 74 -17.03 1.61 -5.58
N PRO A 75 -17.82 1.80 -4.51
CA PRO A 75 -18.94 0.92 -4.19
C PRO A 75 -19.91 0.82 -5.38
N ASP A 76 -20.42 -0.38 -5.67
CA ASP A 76 -21.29 -0.70 -6.83
C ASP A 76 -20.62 -0.71 -8.22
N TYR A 77 -19.37 -0.25 -8.34
CA TYR A 77 -18.61 -0.32 -9.61
C TYR A 77 -17.41 -1.28 -9.55
N GLY A 78 -16.65 -1.24 -8.46
CA GLY A 78 -15.39 -1.97 -8.33
C GLY A 78 -14.16 -1.07 -8.47
N GLU A 79 -13.06 -1.65 -8.94
CA GLU A 79 -11.78 -0.97 -9.10
C GLU A 79 -11.74 -0.10 -10.37
N ILE A 80 -11.19 1.10 -10.26
CA ILE A 80 -11.08 2.06 -11.35
C ILE A 80 -9.76 2.84 -11.26
N LEU A 81 -9.24 3.26 -12.40
CA LEU A 81 -8.15 4.24 -12.48
C LEU A 81 -8.75 5.63 -12.61
N LEU A 82 -8.46 6.50 -11.64
CA LEU A 82 -8.89 7.88 -11.63
C LEU A 82 -7.71 8.81 -11.83
N SER A 83 -7.88 9.82 -12.68
CA SER A 83 -6.94 10.92 -12.78
C SER A 83 -7.10 11.87 -11.58
N THR A 84 -6.04 12.55 -11.17
CA THR A 84 -6.10 13.49 -10.03
C THR A 84 -7.05 14.69 -10.23
N ASP A 85 -7.52 14.90 -11.47
CA ASP A 85 -8.53 15.93 -11.82
C ASP A 85 -9.97 15.38 -11.77
N GLU A 86 -10.14 14.05 -11.70
CA GLU A 86 -11.45 13.39 -11.72
C GLU A 86 -12.02 13.18 -10.31
N PHE A 87 -11.27 13.54 -9.26
CA PHE A 87 -11.72 13.46 -7.89
C PHE A 87 -11.21 14.62 -7.04
N CYS A 88 -11.88 14.86 -5.91
CA CYS A 88 -11.48 15.83 -4.91
C CYS A 88 -11.45 15.17 -3.53
N GLN A 89 -10.54 15.64 -2.68
CA GLN A 89 -10.43 15.14 -1.32
C GLN A 89 -11.63 15.64 -0.49
N ILE A 90 -12.25 14.73 0.25
CA ILE A 90 -13.33 15.07 1.18
C ILE A 90 -12.64 15.66 2.41
N SER A 91 -12.79 16.97 2.61
CA SER A 91 -12.21 17.70 3.76
C SER A 91 -12.97 17.40 5.05
#